data_AF-A0A3B9WZQ5-F1
#
_entry.id   AF-A0A3B9WZQ5-F1
#
_cell.length_a   1.000
_cell.length_b   1.000
_cell.length_c   1.000
_cell.angle_alpha   90.00
_cell.angle_beta   90.00
_cell.angle_gamma   90.00
#
_symmetry.space_group_name_H-M   'P 1'
#
loop_
_entity.id
_entity.type
_entity.pdbx_description
1 polymer ?
#
loop_
_entity_poly.entity_id
_entity_poly.type
_entity_poly.pdbx_seq_one_letter_code
_entity_poly.pdbx_strand_id
1 'polypeptide(L)' 'KGLEFHAVVLPFLSKDTFPSKAALRSAVDDVDRQNIIQQQKSLLHVAATRAKRALRISWTGVSTEFFKYN' A
#
# COMPACT_ATOMS: atom_id res chain seq x y z
N LYS A 1 -2.80 0.17 -16.13
CA LYS A 1 -1.70 -0.81 -15.94
C LYS A 1 -0.80 -0.71 -17.17
N GLY A 2 0.53 -0.60 -17.03
CA GLY A 2 1.46 -0.46 -18.18
C GLY A 2 2.24 0.85 -18.28
N LEU A 3 2.02 1.81 -17.37
CA LEU A 3 2.82 3.03 -17.27
C LEU A 3 4.06 2.77 -16.40
N GLU A 4 5.15 3.47 -16.68
CA GLU A 4 6.35 3.51 -15.85
C GLU A 4 6.91 4.93 -15.89
N PHE A 5 7.54 5.37 -14.80
CA PHE A 5 8.02 6.74 -14.65
C PHE A 5 9.44 6.76 -14.13
N HIS A 6 10.21 7.79 -14.50
CA HIS A 6 11.56 7.97 -13.97
C HIS A 6 11.57 8.08 -12.45
N ALA A 7 10.60 8.81 -11.88
CA ALA A 7 10.38 8.91 -10.45
C ALA A 7 8.89 8.77 -10.10
N VAL A 8 8.60 8.16 -8.94
CA VAL A 8 7.25 8.01 -8.38
C VAL A 8 7.25 8.44 -6.92
N VAL A 9 6.19 9.11 -6.50
CA VAL A 9 5.92 9.44 -5.09
C VAL A 9 4.68 8.67 -4.66
N LEU A 10 4.78 7.93 -3.55
CA LEU A 10 3.67 7.29 -2.88
C LEU A 10 3.42 7.99 -1.53
N PRO A 11 2.55 9.01 -1.49
CA PRO A 11 2.27 9.74 -0.27
C PRO A 11 1.24 9.00 0.60
N PHE A 12 1.15 9.43 1.87
CA PHE A 12 0.12 9.00 2.81
C PHE A 12 0.09 7.49 3.07
N LEU A 13 1.26 6.83 3.14
CA LEU A 13 1.36 5.41 3.52
C LEU A 13 1.49 5.25 5.05
N SER A 14 0.53 5.84 5.77
CA SER A 14 0.41 5.78 7.24
C SER A 14 -0.60 4.70 7.66
N LYS A 15 -0.52 4.21 8.91
CA LYS A 15 -1.51 3.28 9.49
C LYS A 15 -2.95 3.83 9.41
N ASP A 16 -3.11 5.14 9.40
CA ASP A 16 -4.44 5.76 9.40
C ASP A 16 -5.10 5.83 8.03
N THR A 17 -4.30 5.82 6.98
CA THR A 17 -4.74 6.01 5.59
C THR A 17 -4.53 4.76 4.72
N PHE A 18 -3.60 3.88 5.10
CA PHE A 18 -3.26 2.68 4.33
C PHE A 18 -2.84 1.49 5.24
N PRO A 19 -3.40 0.29 5.06
CA PRO A 19 -4.40 -0.12 4.05
C PRO A 19 -5.78 0.55 4.24
N SER A 20 -6.62 0.51 3.19
CA SER A 20 -7.96 1.11 3.25
C SER A 20 -8.79 0.54 4.41
N LYS A 21 -9.02 1.35 5.45
CA LYS A 21 -9.87 0.98 6.60
C LYS A 21 -11.31 0.68 6.16
N ALA A 22 -11.81 1.35 5.13
CA ALA A 22 -13.15 1.10 4.59
C ALA A 22 -13.25 -0.30 3.97
N ALA A 23 -12.24 -0.71 3.20
CA ALA A 23 -12.18 -2.07 2.64
C ALA A 23 -12.02 -3.12 3.75
N LEU A 24 -11.16 -2.88 4.75
CA LEU A 24 -11.02 -3.83 5.86
C LEU A 24 -12.31 -4.03 6.67
N ARG A 25 -13.14 -2.98 6.79
CA ARG A 25 -14.45 -3.07 7.47
C ARG A 25 -15.52 -3.77 6.64
N SER A 26 -15.33 -3.92 5.32
CA SER A 26 -16.28 -4.67 4.48
C SER A 26 -16.01 -6.17 4.47
N ALA A 27 -14.95 -6.63 5.13
CA ALA A 27 -14.63 -8.05 5.22
C ALA A 27 -15.74 -8.81 5.96
N VAL A 28 -16.22 -9.91 5.36
CA VAL A 28 -17.29 -10.73 5.97
C VAL A 28 -16.75 -11.72 7.01
N ASP A 29 -15.49 -12.11 6.89
CA ASP A 29 -14.78 -12.99 7.81
C ASP A 29 -13.26 -12.71 7.76
N ASP A 30 -12.49 -13.48 8.53
CA ASP A 30 -11.04 -13.33 8.60
C ASP A 30 -10.34 -13.69 7.29
N VAL A 31 -10.86 -14.64 6.52
CA VAL A 31 -10.29 -15.06 5.24
C VAL A 31 -10.41 -13.93 4.23
N ASP A 32 -11.60 -13.34 4.13
CA ASP A 32 -11.85 -12.17 3.28
C ASP A 32 -10.99 -10.98 3.71
N ARG A 33 -10.85 -10.75 5.02
CA ARG A 33 -9.96 -9.71 5.54
C ARG A 33 -8.51 -9.90 5.09
N GLN A 34 -7.99 -11.13 5.13
CA GLN A 34 -6.64 -11.43 4.63
C GLN A 34 -6.53 -11.25 3.10
N ASN A 35 -7.56 -11.61 2.34
CA ASN A 35 -7.60 -11.38 0.89
C ASN A 35 -7.52 -9.88 0.55
N ILE A 36 -8.26 -9.04 1.29
CA ILE A 36 -8.20 -7.58 1.13
C ILE A 36 -6.80 -7.05 1.45
N ILE A 37 -6.17 -7.53 2.54
CA ILE A 37 -4.79 -7.17 2.88
C ILE A 37 -3.83 -7.55 1.74
N GLN A 38 -3.97 -8.77 1.20
CA GLN A 38 -3.11 -9.25 0.13
C GLN A 38 -3.31 -8.44 -1.16
N GLN A 39 -4.54 -8.04 -1.47
CA GLN A 39 -4.85 -7.15 -2.59
C GLN A 39 -4.20 -5.77 -2.41
N GLN A 40 -4.29 -5.18 -1.22
CA GLN A 40 -3.66 -3.88 -0.91
C GLN A 40 -2.12 -3.96 -1.02
N LYS A 41 -1.50 -5.06 -0.55
CA LYS A 41 -0.06 -5.32 -0.75
C LYS A 41 0.30 -5.42 -2.23
N SER A 42 -0.53 -6.09 -3.02
CA SER A 42 -0.33 -6.21 -4.47
C SER A 42 -0.42 -4.86 -5.18
N LEU A 43 -1.38 -4.01 -4.78
CA LEU A 43 -1.49 -2.63 -5.28
C LEU A 43 -0.28 -1.78 -4.92
N LEU A 44 0.18 -1.84 -3.65
CA LEU A 44 1.39 -1.15 -3.21
C LEU A 44 2.61 -1.60 -4.02
N HIS A 45 2.79 -2.91 -4.21
CA HIS A 45 3.87 -3.46 -5.02
C HIS A 45 3.82 -2.95 -6.47
N VAL A 46 2.64 -3.01 -7.09
CA VAL A 46 2.45 -2.52 -8.45
C VAL A 46 2.71 -1.02 -8.56
N ALA A 47 2.36 -0.22 -7.55
CA ALA A 47 2.61 1.22 -7.53
C ALA A 47 4.10 1.54 -7.34
N ALA A 48 4.77 0.83 -6.42
CA ALA A 48 6.19 0.98 -6.16
C ALA A 48 7.05 0.62 -7.38
N THR A 49 6.70 -0.47 -8.08
CA THR A 49 7.41 -0.93 -9.29
C THR A 49 7.16 -0.06 -10.52
N ARG A 50 6.33 0.98 -10.45
CA ARG A 50 6.23 1.99 -11.52
C ARG A 50 7.45 2.90 -11.57
N ALA A 51 8.25 2.98 -10.51
CA ALA A 51 9.47 3.79 -10.48
C ALA A 51 10.63 3.07 -11.17
N LYS A 52 11.21 3.69 -12.21
CA LYS A 52 12.43 3.20 -12.86
C LYS A 52 13.71 3.55 -12.12
N ARG A 53 13.77 4.73 -11.48
CA ARG A 53 14.99 5.24 -10.84
C ARG A 53 14.79 5.70 -9.41
N ALA A 54 13.73 6.45 -9.13
CA ALA A 54 13.50 7.01 -7.81
C ALA A 54 12.08 6.70 -7.29
N LEU A 55 12.00 6.11 -6.10
CA LEU A 55 10.76 5.96 -5.36
C LEU A 55 10.87 6.77 -4.07
N ARG A 56 9.91 7.67 -3.85
CA ARG A 56 9.77 8.40 -2.58
C ARG A 56 8.48 7.97 -1.91
N ILE A 57 8.57 7.64 -0.64
CA ILE A 57 7.45 7.25 0.19
C ILE A 57 7.35 8.28 1.31
N SER A 58 6.13 8.68 1.65
CA SER A 58 5.88 9.53 2.82
C SER A 58 4.66 9.08 3.61
N TRP A 59 4.67 9.40 4.89
CA TRP A 59 3.56 9.20 5.81
C TRP A 59 3.59 10.29 6.88
N THR A 60 2.46 10.50 7.52
CA THR A 60 2.33 11.33 8.73
C THR A 60 2.09 10.41 9.92
N GLY A 61 2.68 10.72 11.07
CA GLY A 61 2.53 9.89 12.28
C GLY A 61 3.17 8.51 12.11
N VAL A 62 2.37 7.45 12.28
CA VAL A 62 2.85 6.06 12.23
C VAL A 62 2.77 5.52 10.81
N SER A 63 3.88 4.96 10.32
CA SER A 63 3.91 4.28 9.02
C SER A 63 2.93 3.10 8.96
N THR A 64 2.53 2.76 7.75
CA THR A 64 1.76 1.52 7.53
C THR A 64 2.55 0.29 7.98
N GLU A 65 1.84 -0.72 8.44
CA GLU A 65 2.42 -2.00 8.90
C GLU A 65 3.15 -2.77 7.79
N PHE A 66 2.91 -2.44 6.52
CA PHE A 66 3.56 -3.11 5.39
C PHE A 66 5.03 -2.73 5.17
N PHE A 67 5.56 -1.74 5.91
CA PHE A 67 6.98 -1.36 5.81
C PHE A 67 7.90 -2.04 6.82
N LYS A 68 7.36 -2.84 7.75
CA LYS A 68 8.20 -3.58 8.68
C LYS A 68 8.81 -4.79 7.99
N TYR A 69 10.13 -4.92 8.06
CA TYR A 69 10.82 -6.19 7.85
C TYR A 69 10.76 -6.98 9.17
N ASN A 70 10.40 -8.26 9.08
CA ASN A 70 10.60 -9.22 10.17
C ASN A 70 12.08 -9.62 10.23
#